data_AF-A0A399RIX4-F1
#
_entry.id   AF-A0A399RIX4-F1
#
_cell.length_a   1.000
_cell.length_b   1.000
_cell.length_c   1.000
_cell.angle_alpha   90.00
_cell.angle_beta   90.00
_cell.angle_gamma   90.00
#
_symmetry.space_group_name_H-M   'P 1'
#
loop_
_entity.id
_entity.type
_entity.pdbx_description
1 polymer ?
#
loop_
_entity_poly.entity_id
_entity_poly.type
_entity_poly.pdbx_seq_one_letter_code
_entity_poly.pdbx_strand_id
1 'polypeptide(L)'
;MRLSHALPGALMLAGLSACAVDPYPPAPIDQRGMNAPVGQTMGVQPGQIAACGHAGAPVAELRYPDGWQTRLSQVPTMSSGGGGDELLGGVSEPDAVVGTGVQPMTPSQPAYPVSARNAGQEGRCEILMDVSPAGTPQNILTSCSAPQFNAPTYQAATGLRFDPPREGGRSVRLVNVVYPVTYCLNE
;
A
#
# COMPACT_ATOMS: atom_id res chain seq x y z
N MET A 1 -25.59 -59.91 68.32
CA MET A 1 -25.05 -61.07 67.58
C MET A 1 -26.20 -61.82 66.93
N ARG A 2 -26.35 -61.70 65.60
CA ARG A 2 -26.92 -62.68 64.66
C ARG A 2 -26.99 -62.03 63.27
N LEU A 3 -26.59 -62.82 62.27
CA LEU A 3 -26.54 -62.49 60.85
C LEU A 3 -27.93 -62.14 60.30
N SER A 4 -28.00 -61.37 59.20
CA SER A 4 -28.41 -61.87 57.87
C SER A 4 -28.69 -60.75 56.86
N HIS A 5 -28.12 -60.95 55.67
CA HIS A 5 -28.52 -60.56 54.30
C HIS A 5 -29.73 -59.62 54.08
N ALA A 6 -29.56 -58.66 53.16
CA ALA A 6 -30.35 -58.58 51.92
C ALA A 6 -29.95 -57.36 51.06
N LEU A 7 -29.77 -57.60 49.75
CA LEU A 7 -29.83 -56.59 48.68
C LEU A 7 -31.21 -55.92 48.68
N PRO A 8 -31.30 -54.63 48.28
CA PRO A 8 -31.85 -54.27 46.96
C PRO A 8 -31.06 -53.10 46.32
N GLY A 9 -31.00 -52.85 45.01
CA GLY A 9 -32.03 -53.02 43.99
C GLY A 9 -32.84 -51.73 43.80
N ALA A 10 -32.28 -50.73 43.09
CA ALA A 10 -33.02 -49.62 42.43
C ALA A 10 -32.02 -48.83 41.54
N LEU A 11 -32.07 -48.95 40.21
CA LEU A 11 -32.94 -48.27 39.22
C LEU A 11 -32.31 -47.00 38.62
N MET A 12 -31.88 -47.15 37.35
CA MET A 12 -32.04 -46.27 36.18
C MET A 12 -31.96 -44.73 36.34
N LEU A 13 -31.08 -44.07 35.56
CA LEU A 13 -31.48 -43.35 34.33
C LEU A 13 -30.30 -42.73 33.57
N ALA A 14 -30.51 -42.66 32.26
CA ALA A 14 -29.62 -42.30 31.16
C ALA A 14 -28.99 -40.90 31.23
N GLY A 15 -27.79 -40.79 30.63
CA GLY A 15 -27.18 -39.52 30.23
C GLY A 15 -26.21 -39.76 29.07
N LEU A 16 -26.66 -39.48 27.85
CA LEU A 16 -25.94 -39.64 26.59
C LEU A 16 -24.79 -38.65 26.45
N SER A 17 -23.63 -39.10 25.99
CA SER A 17 -22.79 -38.33 25.07
C SER A 17 -21.85 -39.29 24.35
N ALA A 18 -22.32 -39.75 23.19
CA ALA A 18 -21.48 -40.38 22.18
C ALA A 18 -20.64 -39.29 21.52
N CYS A 19 -19.36 -39.20 21.87
CA CYS A 19 -18.39 -38.54 21.00
C CYS A 19 -18.19 -39.49 19.81
N ALA A 20 -18.89 -39.23 18.71
CA ALA A 20 -18.59 -39.85 17.43
C ALA A 20 -17.14 -39.52 17.06
N VAL A 21 -16.27 -40.52 17.15
CA VAL A 21 -14.95 -40.48 16.54
C VAL A 21 -15.15 -40.72 15.05
N ASP A 22 -15.08 -39.63 14.28
CA ASP A 22 -15.08 -39.65 12.82
C ASP A 22 -13.85 -40.44 12.33
N PRO A 23 -14.00 -41.56 11.60
CA PRO A 23 -12.86 -42.31 11.08
C PRO A 23 -12.47 -41.74 9.71
N TYR A 24 -12.05 -40.47 9.67
CA TYR A 24 -11.40 -39.95 8.47
C TYR A 24 -9.89 -40.20 8.58
N PRO A 25 -9.31 -41.08 7.74
CA PRO A 25 -7.86 -41.19 7.69
C PRO A 25 -7.29 -39.85 7.20
N PRO A 26 -6.21 -39.31 7.80
CA PRO A 26 -5.58 -38.12 7.28
C PRO A 26 -5.14 -38.39 5.83
N ALA A 27 -5.47 -37.47 4.92
CA ALA A 27 -5.00 -37.54 3.55
C ALA A 27 -3.47 -37.68 3.54
N PRO A 28 -2.90 -38.48 2.62
CA PRO A 28 -1.45 -38.56 2.48
C PRO A 28 -0.90 -37.15 2.19
N ILE A 29 0.00 -36.68 3.06
CA ILE A 29 0.75 -35.45 2.81
C ILE A 29 1.62 -35.72 1.59
N ASP A 30 1.30 -35.11 0.46
CA ASP A 30 2.16 -35.13 -0.71
C ASP A 30 3.43 -34.32 -0.41
N GLN A 31 4.48 -35.01 0.03
CA GLN A 31 5.78 -34.40 0.32
C GLN A 31 6.55 -34.02 -0.95
N ARG A 32 5.96 -34.14 -2.16
CA ARG A 32 6.62 -33.76 -3.42
C ARG A 32 6.82 -32.25 -3.59
N GLY A 33 6.38 -31.42 -2.66
CA GLY A 33 6.63 -29.98 -2.65
C GLY A 33 7.90 -29.52 -1.90
N MET A 34 8.48 -30.33 -1.02
CA MET A 34 9.56 -29.84 -0.11
C MET A 34 10.97 -29.88 -0.69
N ASN A 35 11.14 -30.36 -1.93
CA ASN A 35 12.42 -30.37 -2.64
C ASN A 35 12.29 -29.76 -4.05
N ALA A 36 11.54 -28.66 -4.19
CA ALA A 36 11.82 -27.77 -5.30
C ALA A 36 13.23 -27.19 -5.05
N PRO A 37 14.20 -27.31 -5.98
CA PRO A 37 15.39 -26.50 -5.87
C PRO A 37 14.92 -25.05 -5.81
N VAL A 38 15.31 -24.31 -4.78
CA VAL A 38 15.24 -22.85 -4.79
C VAL A 38 16.01 -22.46 -6.05
N GLY A 39 15.27 -22.14 -7.11
CA GLY A 39 15.84 -21.78 -8.39
C GLY A 39 16.83 -20.68 -8.11
N GLN A 40 18.11 -20.99 -8.33
CA GLN A 40 19.18 -20.04 -8.16
C GLN A 40 18.83 -18.84 -9.03
N THR A 41 18.58 -17.68 -8.41
CA THR A 41 18.58 -16.38 -9.08
C THR A 41 20.01 -16.11 -9.54
N MET A 42 20.48 -16.87 -10.53
CA MET A 42 21.78 -16.66 -11.16
C MET A 42 21.68 -15.33 -11.91
N GLY A 43 22.17 -14.25 -11.30
CA GLY A 43 22.27 -12.93 -11.93
C GLY A 43 21.71 -11.76 -11.13
N VAL A 44 20.91 -11.98 -10.07
CA VAL A 44 20.38 -10.88 -9.25
C VAL A 44 21.37 -10.53 -8.13
N GLN A 45 21.86 -9.30 -8.13
CA GLN A 45 22.70 -8.75 -7.08
C GLN A 45 21.85 -8.24 -5.90
N PRO A 46 22.36 -8.33 -4.65
CA PRO A 46 21.70 -7.71 -3.51
C PRO A 46 21.48 -6.22 -3.74
N GLY A 47 20.27 -5.73 -3.48
CA GLY A 47 19.92 -4.33 -3.69
C GLY A 47 19.25 -4.02 -5.03
N GLN A 48 19.29 -4.94 -5.99
CA GLN A 48 18.52 -4.85 -7.24
C GLN A 48 17.03 -5.11 -7.00
N ILE A 49 16.18 -4.43 -7.77
CA ILE A 49 14.73 -4.56 -7.70
C ILE A 49 14.12 -4.85 -9.08
N ALA A 50 13.01 -5.61 -9.11
CA ALA A 50 12.33 -5.95 -10.36
C ALA A 50 11.90 -4.72 -11.19
N ALA A 51 11.60 -3.60 -10.52
CA ALA A 51 11.21 -2.36 -11.18
C ALA A 51 12.31 -1.74 -12.07
N CYS A 52 13.55 -2.17 -11.90
CA CYS A 52 14.69 -1.74 -12.70
C CYS A 52 15.07 -2.72 -13.83
N GLY A 53 14.23 -3.74 -14.07
CA GLY A 53 14.41 -4.69 -15.16
C GLY A 53 15.18 -5.96 -14.79
N HIS A 54 15.55 -6.12 -13.52
CA HIS A 54 16.28 -7.29 -13.03
C HIS A 54 15.35 -8.50 -12.90
N ALA A 55 15.40 -9.41 -13.87
CA ALA A 55 14.58 -10.61 -13.87
C ALA A 55 14.88 -11.49 -12.64
N GLY A 56 13.84 -11.78 -11.85
CA GLY A 56 13.97 -12.57 -10.61
C GLY A 56 14.36 -11.75 -9.38
N ALA A 57 14.60 -10.44 -9.52
CA ALA A 57 14.81 -9.57 -8.37
C ALA A 57 13.52 -9.35 -7.56
N PRO A 58 13.62 -9.05 -6.26
CA PRO A 58 12.45 -8.78 -5.45
C PRO A 58 11.71 -7.51 -5.91
N VAL A 59 10.40 -7.48 -5.69
CA VAL A 59 9.62 -6.25 -5.79
C VAL A 59 9.97 -5.36 -4.60
N ALA A 60 10.31 -4.10 -4.87
CA ALA A 60 10.57 -3.12 -3.82
C ALA A 60 9.31 -2.89 -2.97
N GLU A 61 9.37 -3.22 -1.69
CA GLU A 61 8.29 -2.97 -0.73
C GLU A 61 8.36 -1.53 -0.21
N LEU A 62 7.28 -0.78 -0.36
CA LEU A 62 7.19 0.62 0.08
C LEU A 62 6.81 0.71 1.56
N ARG A 63 7.47 1.64 2.27
CA ARG A 63 7.12 1.98 3.66
C ARG A 63 6.29 3.25 3.67
N TYR A 64 4.98 3.09 3.81
CA TYR A 64 4.06 4.23 3.83
C TYR A 64 4.13 4.95 5.19
N PRO A 65 4.28 6.29 5.22
CA PRO A 65 4.24 7.04 6.46
C PRO A 65 2.80 7.14 7.00
N ASP A 66 2.69 7.47 8.28
CA ASP A 66 1.42 7.78 8.92
C ASP A 66 0.67 8.90 8.17
N GLY A 67 -0.66 8.81 8.15
CA GLY A 67 -1.53 9.79 7.48
C GLY A 67 -1.66 9.60 5.96
N TRP A 68 -0.86 8.73 5.32
CA TRP A 68 -1.03 8.40 3.91
C TRP A 68 -2.41 7.80 3.63
N GLN A 69 -2.78 6.73 4.34
CA GLN A 69 -4.10 6.09 4.19
C GLN A 69 -5.23 7.04 4.59
N THR A 70 -5.03 7.83 5.65
CA THR A 70 -6.00 8.83 6.09
C THR A 70 -6.32 9.82 4.98
N ARG A 71 -5.30 10.36 4.31
CA ARG A 71 -5.49 11.30 3.21
C ARG A 71 -6.21 10.69 2.01
N LEU A 72 -5.85 9.45 1.64
CA LEU A 72 -6.54 8.76 0.53
C LEU A 72 -8.03 8.53 0.83
N SER A 73 -8.41 8.36 2.10
CA SER A 73 -9.80 8.15 2.52
C SER A 73 -10.68 9.41 2.51
N GLN A 74 -10.10 10.62 2.45
CA GLN A 74 -10.82 11.91 2.61
C GLN A 74 -11.46 12.46 1.31
N VAL A 75 -11.34 11.75 0.19
CA VAL A 75 -11.86 12.17 -1.12
C VAL A 75 -13.39 12.27 -1.20
N PRO A 76 -14.20 11.35 -0.62
CA PRO A 76 -15.67 11.40 -0.77
C PRO A 76 -16.30 12.67 -0.20
N THR A 77 -15.63 13.34 0.75
CA THR A 77 -16.14 14.52 1.46
C THR A 77 -15.87 15.85 0.75
N MET A 78 -14.85 15.95 -0.13
CA MET A 78 -14.54 17.22 -0.81
C MET A 78 -15.38 17.44 -2.07
N SER A 79 -15.80 16.37 -2.75
CA SER A 79 -16.64 16.45 -3.95
C SER A 79 -18.13 16.72 -3.65
N SER A 80 -18.54 16.68 -2.37
CA SER A 80 -19.94 16.74 -1.92
C SER A 80 -20.26 17.97 -1.06
N GLY A 81 -19.26 18.83 -0.79
CA GLY A 81 -19.35 19.94 0.16
C GLY A 81 -19.89 21.27 -0.39
N GLY A 82 -20.32 21.31 -1.66
CA GLY A 82 -20.92 22.51 -2.28
C GLY A 82 -22.42 22.64 -2.00
N GLY A 83 -22.85 22.40 -0.76
CA GLY A 83 -24.26 22.30 -0.38
C GLY A 83 -24.69 23.32 0.67
N GLY A 84 -25.07 24.52 0.23
CA GLY A 84 -26.12 25.32 0.87
C GLY A 84 -25.74 26.21 2.06
N ASP A 85 -25.16 27.39 1.78
CA ASP A 85 -25.59 28.66 2.39
C ASP A 85 -25.03 29.84 1.58
N GLU A 86 -25.50 29.96 0.34
CA GLU A 86 -25.07 30.95 -0.66
C GLU A 86 -25.76 32.31 -0.42
N LEU A 87 -25.59 32.87 0.79
CA LEU A 87 -26.11 34.20 1.12
C LEU A 87 -25.02 35.23 1.43
N LEU A 88 -23.73 34.85 1.41
CA LEU A 88 -22.63 35.72 1.81
C LEU A 88 -21.45 35.78 0.82
N GLY A 89 -21.70 35.60 -0.48
CA GLY A 89 -20.71 35.93 -1.53
C GLY A 89 -19.34 35.26 -1.36
N GLY A 90 -19.30 34.07 -0.74
CA GLY A 90 -18.09 33.28 -0.64
C GLY A 90 -17.68 32.83 -2.02
N VAL A 91 -16.44 33.08 -2.41
CA VAL A 91 -15.85 32.51 -3.61
C VAL A 91 -15.97 30.99 -3.51
N SER A 92 -16.79 30.38 -4.37
CA SER A 92 -16.78 28.93 -4.56
C SER A 92 -15.34 28.53 -4.85
N GLU A 93 -14.72 27.81 -3.92
CA GLU A 93 -13.43 27.19 -4.17
C GLU A 93 -13.57 26.39 -5.47
N PRO A 94 -12.62 26.47 -6.41
CA PRO A 94 -12.71 25.69 -7.63
C PRO A 94 -12.84 24.22 -7.24
N ASP A 95 -13.79 23.53 -7.87
CA ASP A 95 -14.05 22.11 -7.65
C ASP A 95 -12.74 21.33 -7.62
N ALA A 96 -12.53 20.50 -6.60
CA ALA A 96 -11.33 19.69 -6.47
C ALA A 96 -11.57 18.33 -7.13
N VAL A 97 -10.67 17.95 -8.06
CA VAL A 97 -10.79 16.69 -8.81
C VAL A 97 -9.71 15.71 -8.39
N VAL A 98 -10.03 14.42 -8.28
CA VAL A 98 -9.04 13.38 -8.02
C VAL A 98 -8.11 13.23 -9.21
N GLY A 99 -6.81 13.45 -9.01
CA GLY A 99 -5.83 13.40 -10.09
C GLY A 99 -5.31 11.99 -10.38
N THR A 100 -6.19 11.11 -10.86
CA THR A 100 -5.83 9.74 -11.26
C THR A 100 -5.07 9.73 -12.59
N GLY A 101 -3.87 9.16 -12.60
CA GLY A 101 -3.08 8.99 -13.83
C GLY A 101 -2.51 10.28 -14.43
N VAL A 102 -2.55 11.39 -13.68
CA VAL A 102 -2.04 12.69 -14.13
C VAL A 102 -0.52 12.67 -14.20
N GLN A 103 0.03 13.20 -15.29
CA GLN A 103 1.48 13.26 -15.53
C GLN A 103 1.98 14.71 -15.49
N PRO A 104 3.21 14.95 -15.00
CA PRO A 104 3.82 16.27 -15.03
C PRO A 104 4.20 16.67 -16.46
N MET A 105 4.04 17.95 -16.79
CA MET A 105 4.56 18.56 -18.01
C MET A 105 6.10 18.56 -18.05
N THR A 106 6.70 18.78 -16.88
CA THR A 106 8.15 18.78 -16.70
C THR A 106 8.52 17.73 -15.67
N PRO A 107 8.98 16.54 -16.11
CA PRO A 107 9.51 15.54 -15.20
C PRO A 107 10.72 16.10 -14.46
N SER A 108 10.75 15.89 -13.15
CA SER A 108 11.91 16.20 -12.31
C SER A 108 12.58 14.89 -11.93
N GLN A 109 13.83 14.72 -12.33
CA GLN A 109 14.60 13.52 -11.97
C GLN A 109 15.21 13.73 -10.58
N PRO A 110 14.94 12.85 -9.61
CA PRO A 110 15.59 12.94 -8.32
C PRO A 110 17.09 12.66 -8.42
N ALA A 111 17.86 13.33 -7.57
CA ALA A 111 19.28 13.03 -7.40
C ALA A 111 19.45 11.67 -6.72
N TYR A 112 20.26 10.79 -7.31
CA TYR A 112 20.52 9.47 -6.74
C TYR A 112 21.37 9.61 -5.45
N PRO A 113 20.90 9.11 -4.28
CA PRO A 113 21.64 9.21 -3.03
C PRO A 113 23.03 8.57 -3.11
N VAL A 114 24.07 9.28 -2.67
CA VAL A 114 25.46 8.77 -2.69
C VAL A 114 25.58 7.46 -1.89
N SER A 115 24.95 7.38 -0.73
CA SER A 115 24.97 6.18 0.11
C SER A 115 24.33 4.97 -0.57
N ALA A 116 23.17 5.15 -1.22
CA ALA A 116 22.50 4.09 -1.97
C ALA A 116 23.34 3.64 -3.17
N ARG A 117 23.93 4.59 -3.91
CA ARG A 117 24.78 4.28 -5.07
C ARG A 117 26.01 3.46 -4.65
N ASN A 118 26.70 3.89 -3.59
CA ASN A 118 27.86 3.18 -3.08
C ASN A 118 27.52 1.78 -2.55
N ALA A 119 26.29 1.59 -2.08
CA ALA A 119 25.78 0.31 -1.60
C ALA A 119 25.18 -0.58 -2.71
N GLY A 120 25.19 -0.15 -3.98
CA GLY A 120 24.55 -0.89 -5.07
C GLY A 120 23.03 -1.04 -4.90
N GLN A 121 22.40 -0.14 -4.13
CA GLN A 121 21.00 -0.27 -3.74
C GLN A 121 20.11 0.56 -4.64
N GLU A 122 19.18 -0.10 -5.32
CA GLU A 122 18.09 0.50 -6.07
C GLU A 122 16.87 0.79 -5.18
N GLY A 123 15.94 1.59 -5.69
CA GLY A 123 14.81 2.04 -4.91
C GLY A 123 13.56 2.33 -5.72
N ARG A 124 12.41 2.15 -5.08
CA ARG A 124 11.12 2.64 -5.58
C ARG A 124 10.54 3.61 -4.56
N CYS A 125 9.91 4.65 -5.05
CA CYS A 125 9.15 5.59 -4.25
C CYS A 125 7.82 5.92 -4.92
N GLU A 126 6.88 6.40 -4.11
CA GLU A 126 5.63 7.02 -4.53
C GLU A 126 5.52 8.39 -3.85
N ILE A 127 5.07 9.37 -4.63
CA ILE A 127 4.76 10.71 -4.16
C ILE A 127 3.24 10.86 -4.13
N LEU A 128 2.67 11.26 -3.00
CA LEU A 128 1.28 11.66 -2.87
C LEU A 128 1.21 13.17 -2.64
N MET A 129 0.52 13.89 -3.53
CA MET A 129 0.46 15.34 -3.52
C MET A 129 -0.87 15.87 -4.05
N ASP A 130 -1.13 17.14 -3.78
CA ASP A 130 -2.14 17.90 -4.49
C ASP A 130 -1.46 18.78 -5.52
N VAL A 131 -2.18 19.22 -6.53
CA VAL A 131 -1.70 20.15 -7.54
C VAL A 131 -2.62 21.35 -7.55
N SER A 132 -2.08 22.53 -7.27
CA SER A 132 -2.82 23.78 -7.30
C SER A 132 -3.37 24.08 -8.70
N PRO A 133 -4.35 24.99 -8.84
CA PRO A 133 -4.79 25.48 -10.16
C PRO A 133 -3.67 26.07 -11.03
N ALA A 134 -2.55 26.49 -10.42
CA ALA A 134 -1.36 26.99 -11.11
C ALA A 134 -0.39 25.87 -11.54
N GLY A 135 -0.74 24.60 -11.35
CA GLY A 135 0.09 23.46 -11.74
C GLY A 135 1.24 23.17 -10.76
N THR A 136 1.20 23.72 -9.54
CA THR A 136 2.27 23.54 -8.54
C THR A 136 1.91 22.47 -7.50
N PRO A 137 2.82 21.54 -7.19
CA PRO A 137 2.64 20.54 -6.14
C PRO A 137 2.50 21.15 -4.75
N GLN A 138 1.60 20.58 -3.94
CA GLN A 138 1.31 20.97 -2.55
C GLN A 138 1.05 19.73 -1.69
N ASN A 139 1.17 19.88 -0.36
CA ASN A 139 0.93 18.82 0.61
C ASN A 139 1.68 17.53 0.25
N ILE A 140 2.97 17.60 -0.02
CA ILE A 140 3.73 16.46 -0.56
C ILE A 140 4.03 15.45 0.56
N LEU A 141 3.68 14.19 0.32
CA LEU A 141 4.09 13.03 1.11
C LEU A 141 4.90 12.09 0.22
N THR A 142 5.95 11.48 0.76
CA THR A 142 6.78 10.49 0.07
C THR A 142 6.77 9.18 0.81
N SER A 143 6.60 8.08 0.08
CA SER A 143 6.82 6.73 0.57
C SER A 143 7.88 6.06 -0.28
N CYS A 144 8.90 5.49 0.35
CA CYS A 144 10.01 4.87 -0.35
C CYS A 144 10.31 3.48 0.20
N SER A 145 10.96 2.65 -0.61
CA SER A 145 11.43 1.33 -0.19
C SER A 145 12.55 1.37 0.84
N ALA A 146 13.32 2.48 0.86
CA ALA A 146 14.32 2.73 1.87
C ALA A 146 14.45 4.23 2.22
N PRO A 147 14.82 4.58 3.47
CA PRO A 147 14.76 5.96 3.96
C PRO A 147 15.63 6.96 3.19
N GLN A 148 16.78 6.53 2.67
CA GLN A 148 17.72 7.40 1.97
C GLN A 148 17.16 7.97 0.65
N PHE A 149 16.09 7.39 0.10
CA PHE A 149 15.43 7.89 -1.10
C PHE A 149 14.36 8.96 -0.81
N ASN A 150 13.92 9.12 0.44
CA ASN A 150 12.82 10.05 0.78
C ASN A 150 13.18 11.51 0.47
N ALA A 151 14.32 12.00 0.96
CA ALA A 151 14.75 13.38 0.78
C ALA A 151 14.90 13.78 -0.71
N PRO A 152 15.65 13.05 -1.56
CA PRO A 152 15.76 13.41 -2.97
C PRO A 152 14.43 13.26 -3.73
N THR A 153 13.57 12.31 -3.34
CA THR A 153 12.23 12.17 -3.94
C THR A 153 11.36 13.39 -3.62
N TYR A 154 11.39 13.85 -2.37
CA TYR A 154 10.67 15.06 -1.96
C TYR A 154 11.19 16.28 -2.73
N GLN A 155 12.51 16.44 -2.87
CA GLN A 155 13.09 17.55 -3.64
C GLN A 155 12.72 17.47 -5.13
N ALA A 156 12.66 16.28 -5.72
CA ALA A 156 12.18 16.13 -7.09
C ALA A 156 10.71 16.56 -7.22
N ALA A 157 9.87 16.16 -6.26
CA ALA A 157 8.45 16.49 -6.22
C ALA A 157 8.18 18.01 -6.24
N THR A 158 8.96 18.82 -5.50
CA THR A 158 8.78 20.29 -5.50
C THR A 158 9.04 20.94 -6.86
N GLY A 159 9.88 20.30 -7.69
CA GLY A 159 10.21 20.72 -9.04
C GLY A 159 9.18 20.32 -10.11
N LEU A 160 8.26 19.39 -9.82
CA LEU A 160 7.26 18.93 -10.79
C LEU A 160 6.30 20.07 -11.18
N ARG A 161 5.88 20.08 -12.43
CA ARG A 161 4.87 21.02 -12.95
C ARG A 161 3.81 20.27 -13.72
N PHE A 162 2.56 20.67 -13.56
CA PHE A 162 1.39 19.99 -14.13
C PHE A 162 0.53 20.98 -14.91
N ASP A 163 -0.30 20.46 -15.81
CA ASP A 163 -1.38 21.21 -16.46
C ASP A 163 -2.73 20.71 -15.90
N PRO A 164 -3.30 21.39 -14.89
CA PRO A 164 -4.58 20.98 -14.34
C PRO A 164 -5.71 21.18 -15.36
N PRO A 165 -6.74 20.32 -15.36
CA PRO A 165 -7.88 20.49 -16.24
C PRO A 165 -8.62 21.79 -15.91
N ARG A 166 -9.47 22.22 -16.85
CA ARG A 166 -10.31 23.41 -16.68
C ARG A 166 -11.77 23.02 -16.60
N GLU A 167 -12.49 23.58 -15.63
CA GLU A 167 -13.94 23.49 -15.49
C GLU A 167 -14.53 24.90 -15.49
N GLY A 168 -15.56 25.14 -16.30
CA GLY A 168 -16.12 26.49 -16.47
C GLY A 168 -15.09 27.55 -16.94
N GLY A 169 -14.03 27.12 -17.64
CA GLY A 169 -12.96 28.00 -18.10
C GLY A 169 -11.88 28.33 -17.06
N ARG A 170 -11.98 27.80 -15.84
CA ARG A 170 -11.01 28.00 -14.75
C ARG A 170 -10.25 26.71 -14.47
N SER A 171 -8.93 26.79 -14.24
CA SER A 171 -8.16 25.62 -13.80
C SER A 171 -8.64 25.14 -12.44
N VAL A 172 -8.85 23.84 -12.30
CA VAL A 172 -9.25 23.20 -11.05
C VAL A 172 -8.05 22.63 -10.30
N ARG A 173 -8.16 22.51 -8.97
CA ARG A 173 -7.13 21.86 -8.16
C ARG A 173 -7.25 20.34 -8.31
N LEU A 174 -6.12 19.65 -8.41
CA LEU A 174 -6.10 18.20 -8.30
C LEU A 174 -5.75 17.78 -6.87
N VAL A 175 -6.45 16.78 -6.36
CA VAL A 175 -6.15 16.18 -5.05
C VAL A 175 -5.71 14.73 -5.23
N ASN A 176 -4.85 14.28 -4.31
CA ASN A 176 -4.38 12.90 -4.22
C ASN A 176 -3.74 12.37 -5.52
N VAL A 177 -2.94 13.20 -6.18
CA VAL A 177 -2.09 12.78 -7.29
C VAL A 177 -1.01 11.85 -6.75
N VAL A 178 -0.94 10.63 -7.28
CA VAL A 178 0.11 9.66 -6.98
C VAL A 178 1.09 9.59 -8.16
N TYR A 179 2.36 9.84 -7.91
CA TYR A 179 3.41 9.81 -8.93
C TYR A 179 4.54 8.83 -8.54
N PRO A 180 4.80 7.79 -9.35
CA PRO A 180 5.85 6.82 -9.07
C PRO A 180 7.24 7.36 -9.46
N VAL A 181 8.25 6.99 -8.68
CA VAL A 181 9.65 7.34 -8.90
C VAL A 181 10.52 6.11 -8.70
N THR A 182 11.40 5.84 -9.64
CA THR A 182 12.33 4.69 -9.56
C THR A 182 13.77 5.17 -9.61
N TYR A 183 14.61 4.58 -8.76
CA TYR A 183 16.05 4.76 -8.71
C TYR A 183 16.71 3.47 -9.18
N CYS A 184 17.09 3.43 -10.46
CA CYS A 184 17.82 2.32 -11.04
C CYS A 184 19.28 2.68 -11.19
N LEU A 185 20.15 1.70 -10.94
CA LEU A 185 21.53 1.81 -11.34
C LEU A 185 21.59 1.40 -12.81
N ASN A 186 22.03 2.30 -13.66
CA ASN A 186 22.35 1.93 -15.03
C ASN A 186 23.66 1.14 -14.96
N GLU A 187 23.59 -0.16 -15.21
CA GLU A 187 24.77 -0.99 -15.46
C GLU A 187 25.31 -0.81 -16.88
#